data_AF-A0A6A4HQK9-F1
#
_entry.id   AF-A0A6A4HQK9-F1
#
_cell.length_a   1.000
_cell.length_b   1.000
_cell.length_c   1.000
_cell.angle_alpha   90.00
_cell.angle_beta   90.00
_cell.angle_gamma   90.00
#
_symmetry.space_group_name_H-M   'P 1'
#
loop_
_entity.id
_entity.type
_entity.pdbx_description
1 polymer ?
#
loop_
_entity_poly.entity_id
_entity_poly.type
_entity_poly.pdbx_seq_one_letter_code
_entity_poly.pdbx_strand_id
1 'polypeptide(L)'
;ETHHPSSKGNLTKHAKRCWGDEAVAAAKDSTLEKTKDAIKNLGRKSQSKLTSMLQTVKGWWQSFSTRPPEKETIRVVTARWVAESARPFRIVQDRCYRWLQKEGRPKHYVPSKETVARDVKKLYEKTKEKLAAELQAYDGELALALDCWTSPNH
;
A
#
# COMPACT_ATOMS: atom_id res chain seq x y z
N GLU A 1 16.56 11.79 33.63
CA GLU A 1 16.30 10.60 32.79
C GLU A 1 15.00 9.96 33.26
N THR A 2 13.96 10.00 32.43
CA THR A 2 12.65 9.42 32.77
C THR A 2 12.64 7.95 32.40
N HIS A 3 12.82 7.07 33.38
CA HIS A 3 12.60 5.64 33.22
C HIS A 3 11.10 5.39 32.98
N HIS A 4 10.72 5.15 31.73
CA HIS A 4 9.41 4.57 31.44
C HIS A 4 9.42 3.10 31.86
N PRO A 5 8.51 2.65 32.74
CA PRO A 5 8.35 1.24 33.01
C PRO A 5 7.78 0.59 31.73
N SER A 6 8.62 -0.11 30.98
CA SER A 6 8.16 -0.85 29.80
C SER A 6 7.19 -1.93 30.28
N SER A 7 5.90 -1.77 30.01
CA SER A 7 4.90 -2.80 30.33
C SER A 7 5.10 -4.01 29.42
N LYS A 8 6.00 -4.92 29.82
CA LYS A 8 6.28 -6.16 29.07
C LYS A 8 5.11 -7.15 29.14
N GLY A 9 4.20 -6.99 30.10
CA GLY A 9 3.10 -7.91 30.36
C GLY A 9 2.15 -8.12 29.18
N ASN A 10 1.78 -7.05 28.47
CA ASN A 10 0.90 -7.14 27.31
C ASN A 10 1.59 -7.81 26.13
N LEU A 11 2.86 -7.48 25.89
CA LEU A 11 3.65 -8.10 24.82
C LEU A 11 3.89 -9.59 25.10
N THR A 12 4.17 -9.96 26.36
CA THR A 12 4.32 -11.37 26.77
C THR A 12 3.01 -12.15 26.64
N LYS A 13 1.86 -11.57 27.02
CA LYS A 13 0.54 -12.21 26.82
C LYS A 13 0.24 -12.43 25.34
N HIS A 14 0.49 -11.42 24.51
CA HIS A 14 0.34 -11.54 23.06
C HIS A 14 1.28 -12.59 22.49
N ALA A 15 2.54 -12.58 22.92
CA ALA A 15 3.57 -13.54 22.53
C ALA A 15 3.17 -14.98 22.85
N LYS A 16 2.63 -15.24 24.05
CA LYS A 16 2.16 -16.56 24.45
C LYS A 16 0.98 -17.02 23.61
N ARG A 17 0.06 -16.11 23.29
CA ARG A 17 -1.06 -16.40 22.39
C ARG A 17 -0.62 -16.70 20.97
N CYS A 18 0.41 -16.01 20.49
CA CYS A 18 0.93 -16.17 19.12
C CYS A 18 1.89 -17.35 18.99
N TRP A 19 2.81 -17.56 19.93
CA TRP A 19 3.87 -18.56 19.79
C TRP A 19 3.71 -19.75 20.73
N GLY A 20 2.77 -19.71 21.67
CA GLY A 20 2.62 -20.72 22.72
C GLY A 20 3.47 -20.40 23.94
N ASP A 21 3.05 -20.90 25.11
CA ASP A 21 3.76 -20.68 26.36
C ASP A 21 5.18 -21.27 26.34
N GLU A 22 5.34 -22.43 25.69
CA GLU A 22 6.61 -23.15 25.58
C GLU A 22 7.64 -22.38 24.73
N ALA A 23 7.22 -21.82 23.59
CA ALA A 23 8.08 -21.01 22.74
C ALA A 23 8.54 -19.73 23.44
N VAL A 24 7.63 -19.09 24.17
CA VAL A 24 7.95 -17.87 24.93
C VAL A 24 8.87 -18.20 26.11
N ALA A 25 8.71 -19.35 26.76
CA ALA A 25 9.62 -19.80 27.80
C ALA A 25 11.02 -20.09 27.23
N ALA A 26 11.12 -20.78 26.10
CA ALA A 26 12.40 -21.03 25.42
C ALA A 26 13.07 -19.73 24.95
N ALA A 27 12.30 -18.69 24.63
CA ALA A 27 12.78 -17.38 24.17
C ALA A 27 13.27 -16.45 25.30
N LYS A 28 12.78 -16.61 26.53
CA LYS A 28 12.99 -15.63 27.61
C LYS A 28 14.45 -15.45 28.02
N ASP A 29 15.24 -16.52 27.96
CA ASP A 29 16.64 -16.55 28.44
C ASP A 29 17.61 -17.07 27.37
N SER A 30 17.22 -17.00 26.08
CA SER A 30 18.02 -17.49 24.97
C SER A 30 18.62 -16.37 24.12
N THR A 31 19.69 -16.70 23.39
CA THR A 31 20.26 -15.83 22.36
C THR A 31 19.34 -15.82 21.13
N LEU A 32 19.35 -14.70 20.39
CA LEU A 32 18.54 -14.48 19.19
C LEU A 32 18.52 -15.69 18.24
N GLU A 33 19.67 -16.33 18.01
CA GLU A 33 19.78 -17.50 17.12
C GLU A 33 19.06 -18.73 17.66
N LYS A 34 19.17 -19.03 18.96
CA LYS A 34 18.44 -20.11 19.61
C LYS A 34 16.93 -19.86 19.60
N THR A 35 16.52 -18.60 19.76
CA THR A 35 15.11 -18.21 19.68
C THR A 35 14.56 -18.42 18.26
N LYS A 36 15.32 -18.06 17.22
CA LYS A 36 14.94 -18.30 15.82
C LYS A 36 14.78 -19.79 15.52
N ASP A 37 15.72 -20.63 15.98
CA ASP A 37 15.66 -22.08 15.77
C ASP A 37 14.45 -22.71 16.48
N ALA A 38 14.16 -22.29 17.71
CA ALA A 38 12.97 -22.74 18.44
C ALA A 38 11.66 -22.38 17.70
N ILE A 39 11.59 -21.17 17.14
CA ILE A 39 10.43 -20.70 16.36
C ILE A 39 10.27 -21.46 15.04
N LYS A 40 11.37 -21.88 14.41
CA LYS A 40 11.37 -22.59 13.12
C LYS A 40 10.68 -23.95 13.17
N ASN A 41 10.74 -24.62 14.32
CA ASN A 41 10.17 -25.96 14.54
C ASN A 41 8.67 -25.95 14.92
N LEU A 42 8.08 -24.78 15.21
CA LEU A 42 6.72 -24.66 15.73
C LEU A 42 5.59 -24.67 14.67
N GLY A 43 5.89 -25.10 13.43
CA GLY A 43 4.88 -25.50 12.45
C GLY A 43 3.81 -24.45 12.11
N ARG A 44 4.13 -23.15 12.19
CA ARG A 44 3.19 -22.08 11.81
C ARG A 44 3.29 -21.73 10.33
N LYS A 45 2.16 -21.31 9.76
CA LYS A 45 2.05 -20.85 8.37
C LYS A 45 3.17 -19.84 8.08
N SER A 46 3.97 -20.09 7.05
CA SER A 46 5.04 -19.17 6.65
C SER A 46 4.44 -17.78 6.44
N GLN A 47 5.07 -16.74 7.00
CA GLN A 47 4.78 -15.38 6.56
C GLN A 47 5.21 -15.28 5.09
N SER A 48 4.25 -15.33 4.17
CA SER A 48 4.56 -15.04 2.78
C SER A 48 4.73 -13.53 2.62
N LYS A 49 5.64 -13.12 1.74
CA LYS A 49 5.78 -11.71 1.43
C LYS A 49 4.50 -11.23 0.76
N LEU A 50 3.87 -10.18 1.30
CA LEU A 50 2.75 -9.48 0.65
C LEU A 50 3.06 -9.11 -0.81
N THR A 51 4.33 -8.83 -1.13
CA THR A 51 4.78 -8.57 -2.50
C THR A 51 4.61 -9.77 -3.45
N SER A 52 4.73 -10.99 -2.95
CA SER A 52 4.51 -12.21 -3.75
C SER A 52 3.02 -12.45 -4.02
N MET A 53 2.15 -12.02 -3.11
CA MET A 53 0.70 -12.07 -3.27
C MET A 53 0.20 -11.01 -4.27
N LEU A 54 0.72 -9.78 -4.18
CA LEU A 54 0.23 -8.63 -4.95
C LEU A 54 0.93 -8.46 -6.32
N GLN A 55 1.69 -9.46 -6.78
CA GLN A 55 2.56 -9.40 -7.96
C GLN A 55 1.82 -9.31 -9.33
N THR A 56 0.57 -8.83 -9.36
CA THR A 56 -0.27 -8.83 -10.56
C THR A 56 -0.21 -7.54 -11.40
N VAL A 57 0.63 -6.56 -11.06
CA VAL A 57 0.79 -5.37 -11.90
C VAL A 57 1.89 -5.61 -12.93
N LYS A 58 1.52 -6.11 -14.12
CA LYS A 58 2.42 -6.06 -15.28
C LYS A 58 2.89 -4.62 -15.49
N GLY A 59 4.18 -4.44 -15.79
CA GLY A 59 4.77 -3.16 -16.12
C GLY A 59 4.04 -2.47 -17.27
N TRP A 60 4.14 -1.14 -17.32
CA TRP A 60 3.45 -0.30 -18.30
C TRP A 60 3.87 -0.61 -19.75
N TRP A 61 2.94 -0.45 -20.69
CA TRP A 61 3.21 -0.56 -22.13
C TRP A 61 4.23 0.50 -22.57
N GLN A 62 5.41 0.06 -23.02
CA GLN A 62 6.43 0.94 -23.60
C GLN A 62 6.11 1.35 -25.06
N SER A 63 4.95 0.95 -25.60
CA SER A 63 4.54 1.29 -26.96
C SER A 63 3.62 2.51 -27.00
N PHE A 64 3.85 3.39 -27.98
CA PHE A 64 3.08 4.61 -28.18
C PHE A 64 2.18 4.47 -29.41
N SER A 65 0.93 4.91 -29.27
CA SER A 65 -0.01 4.99 -30.39
C SER A 65 0.19 6.31 -31.15
N THR A 66 0.09 6.25 -32.47
CA THR A 66 0.00 7.45 -33.32
C THR A 66 -1.39 8.08 -33.27
N ARG A 67 -2.41 7.33 -32.82
CA ARG A 67 -3.77 7.82 -32.64
C ARG A 67 -3.93 8.45 -31.24
N PRO A 68 -4.55 9.63 -31.13
CA PRO A 68 -4.89 10.21 -29.83
C PRO A 68 -5.76 9.25 -29.00
N PRO A 69 -5.53 9.17 -27.68
CA PRO A 69 -6.37 8.34 -26.81
C PRO A 69 -7.79 8.90 -26.72
N GLU A 70 -8.74 8.00 -26.48
CA GLU A 70 -10.13 8.36 -26.21
C GLU A 70 -10.26 9.09 -24.87
N LYS A 71 -11.38 9.80 -24.69
CA LYS A 71 -11.65 10.60 -23.49
C LYS A 71 -11.62 9.74 -22.22
N GLU A 72 -12.18 8.54 -22.30
CA GLU A 72 -12.24 7.56 -21.21
C GLU A 72 -10.83 7.09 -20.84
N THR A 73 -10.00 6.79 -21.84
CA THR A 73 -8.59 6.42 -21.64
C THR A 73 -7.83 7.55 -20.95
N ILE A 74 -7.99 8.80 -21.41
CA ILE A 74 -7.33 9.97 -20.81
C ILE A 74 -7.70 10.09 -19.33
N ARG A 75 -8.99 9.91 -18.98
CA ARG A 75 -9.45 10.00 -17.60
C ARG A 75 -8.83 8.94 -16.69
N VAL A 76 -8.84 7.68 -17.12
CA VAL A 76 -8.29 6.56 -16.34
C VAL A 76 -6.78 6.72 -16.16
N VAL A 77 -6.06 7.03 -17.24
CA VAL A 77 -4.59 7.21 -17.18
C VAL A 77 -4.21 8.41 -16.33
N THR A 78 -4.93 9.53 -16.44
CA THR A 78 -4.66 10.73 -15.62
C THR A 78 -4.92 10.45 -14.14
N ALA A 79 -6.04 9.81 -13.79
CA ALA A 79 -6.36 9.47 -12.41
C ALA A 79 -5.32 8.51 -11.81
N ARG A 80 -4.92 7.50 -12.58
CA ARG A 80 -3.87 6.56 -12.19
C ARG A 80 -2.52 7.28 -11.97
N TRP A 81 -2.08 8.10 -12.92
CA TRP A 81 -0.83 8.87 -12.81
C TRP A 81 -0.82 9.77 -11.57
N VAL A 82 -1.92 10.49 -11.33
CA VAL A 82 -2.06 11.39 -10.18
C VAL A 82 -1.98 10.61 -8.87
N ALA A 83 -2.62 9.44 -8.79
CA ALA A 83 -2.57 8.58 -7.62
C ALA A 83 -1.17 7.96 -7.39
N GLU A 84 -0.58 7.36 -8.42
CA GLU A 84 0.73 6.68 -8.33
C GLU A 84 1.87 7.65 -8.00
N SER A 85 1.81 8.88 -8.51
CA SER A 85 2.84 9.90 -8.28
C SER A 85 2.51 10.87 -7.13
N ALA A 86 1.46 10.60 -6.34
CA ALA A 86 0.98 11.45 -5.25
C ALA A 86 0.86 12.94 -5.64
N ARG A 87 0.34 13.22 -6.83
CA ARG A 87 0.22 14.59 -7.35
C ARG A 87 -1.05 15.28 -6.82
N PRO A 88 -1.03 16.60 -6.64
CA PRO A 88 -2.26 17.33 -6.35
C PRO A 88 -3.20 17.30 -7.55
N PHE A 89 -4.52 17.17 -7.33
CA PHE A 89 -5.51 17.15 -8.42
C PHE A 89 -5.47 18.40 -9.30
N ARG A 90 -5.01 19.53 -8.75
CA ARG A 90 -4.86 20.79 -9.48
C ARG A 90 -3.78 20.76 -10.56
N ILE A 91 -2.92 19.73 -10.58
CA ILE A 91 -1.84 19.63 -11.58
C ILE A 91 -2.34 19.69 -13.02
N VAL A 92 -3.55 19.17 -13.29
CA VAL A 92 -4.17 19.22 -14.63
C VAL A 92 -4.61 20.62 -15.06
N GLN A 93 -4.64 21.58 -14.13
CA GLN A 93 -4.92 22.98 -14.39
C GLN A 93 -3.63 23.81 -14.57
N ASP A 94 -2.46 23.22 -14.35
CA ASP A 94 -1.19 23.91 -14.56
C ASP A 94 -1.05 24.41 -16.00
N ARG A 95 -0.48 25.61 -16.15
CA ARG A 95 -0.37 26.28 -17.46
C ARG A 95 0.54 25.49 -18.40
N CYS A 96 1.72 25.09 -17.92
CA CYS A 96 2.71 24.37 -18.73
C CYS A 96 2.20 22.97 -19.09
N TYR A 97 1.57 22.27 -18.15
CA TYR A 97 0.90 21.00 -18.42
C TYR A 97 -0.17 21.15 -19.51
N ARG A 98 -1.08 22.12 -19.39
CA ARG A 98 -2.16 22.32 -20.38
C ARG A 98 -1.62 22.69 -21.75
N TRP A 99 -0.54 23.48 -21.81
CA TRP A 99 0.14 23.78 -23.07
C TRP A 99 0.70 22.51 -23.70
N LEU A 100 1.46 21.69 -22.95
CA LEU A 100 2.00 20.42 -23.44
C LEU A 100 0.93 19.45 -23.95
N GLN A 101 -0.24 19.42 -23.31
CA GLN A 101 -1.35 18.55 -23.73
C GLN A 101 -2.08 19.04 -24.98
N LYS A 102 -2.05 20.34 -25.27
CA LYS A 102 -2.84 20.98 -26.35
C LYS A 102 -2.02 21.48 -27.53
N GLU A 103 -0.72 21.65 -27.37
CA GLU A 103 0.16 22.08 -28.46
C GLU A 103 0.14 21.05 -29.60
N GLY A 104 -0.12 21.51 -30.83
CA GLY A 104 -0.38 20.63 -31.98
C GLY A 104 -1.67 19.81 -31.92
N ARG A 105 -2.46 19.89 -30.83
CA ARG A 105 -3.69 19.09 -30.59
C ARG A 105 -4.76 19.92 -29.85
N PRO A 106 -5.30 21.01 -30.42
CA PRO A 106 -6.17 21.94 -29.70
C PRO A 106 -7.47 21.32 -29.16
N LYS A 107 -7.98 20.30 -29.88
CA LYS A 107 -9.18 19.53 -29.51
C LYS A 107 -8.91 18.44 -28.46
N HIS A 108 -7.66 18.26 -28.03
CA HIS A 108 -7.32 17.26 -27.02
C HIS A 108 -8.05 17.56 -25.70
N TYR A 109 -8.66 16.51 -25.15
CA TYR A 109 -9.40 16.59 -23.91
C TYR A 109 -8.43 16.61 -22.71
N VAL A 110 -8.65 17.55 -21.79
CA VAL A 110 -7.93 17.59 -20.50
C VAL A 110 -8.98 17.58 -19.39
N PRO A 111 -8.93 16.63 -18.44
CA PRO A 111 -9.92 16.55 -17.37
C PRO A 111 -9.80 17.73 -16.40
N SER A 112 -10.91 18.07 -15.73
CA SER A 112 -10.89 19.04 -14.63
C SER A 112 -10.35 18.40 -13.34
N LYS A 113 -9.92 19.21 -12.36
CA LYS A 113 -9.45 18.70 -11.06
C LYS A 113 -10.54 17.89 -10.33
N GLU A 114 -11.81 18.28 -10.48
CA GLU A 114 -12.96 17.59 -9.89
C GLU A 114 -13.23 16.25 -10.58
N THR A 115 -12.95 16.17 -11.88
CA THR A 115 -13.03 14.91 -12.64
C THR A 115 -11.95 13.96 -12.18
N VAL A 116 -10.71 14.44 -12.07
CA VAL A 116 -9.58 13.66 -11.54
C VAL A 116 -9.87 13.18 -10.12
N ALA A 117 -10.33 14.05 -9.23
CA ALA A 117 -10.66 13.67 -7.85
C ALA A 117 -11.72 12.56 -7.78
N ARG A 118 -12.81 12.68 -8.56
CA ARG A 118 -13.85 11.64 -8.63
C ARG A 118 -13.32 10.33 -9.20
N ASP A 119 -12.50 10.39 -10.25
CA ASP A 119 -11.95 9.20 -10.89
C ASP A 119 -10.91 8.50 -10.00
N VAL A 120 -10.07 9.25 -9.28
CA VAL A 120 -9.16 8.72 -8.25
C VAL A 120 -9.95 8.05 -7.12
N LYS A 121 -11.05 8.67 -6.64
CA LYS A 121 -11.91 8.05 -5.63
C LYS A 121 -12.50 6.73 -6.11
N LYS A 122 -12.99 6.67 -7.35
CA LYS A 122 -13.50 5.44 -7.95
C LYS A 122 -12.43 4.36 -8.09
N LEU A 123 -11.22 4.75 -8.50
CA LEU A 123 -10.09 3.82 -8.56
C LEU A 123 -9.76 3.28 -7.16
N TYR A 124 -9.69 4.15 -6.16
CA TYR A 124 -9.47 3.76 -4.78
C TYR A 124 -10.51 2.75 -4.27
N GLU A 125 -11.80 3.02 -4.48
CA GLU A 125 -12.89 2.12 -4.06
C GLU A 125 -12.76 0.74 -4.70
N LYS A 126 -12.55 0.68 -6.03
CA LYS A 126 -12.34 -0.58 -6.74
C LYS A 126 -11.07 -1.32 -6.30
N THR A 127 -9.98 -0.60 -6.11
CA THR A 127 -8.72 -1.18 -5.64
C THR A 127 -8.87 -1.69 -4.21
N LYS A 128 -9.59 -0.98 -3.34
CA LYS A 128 -9.90 -1.41 -1.97
C LYS A 128 -10.72 -2.69 -1.95
N GLU A 129 -11.77 -2.79 -2.78
CA GLU A 129 -12.58 -4.00 -2.90
C GLU A 129 -11.76 -5.19 -3.38
N LYS A 130 -10.95 -4.98 -4.43
CA LYS A 130 -10.04 -6.02 -4.94
C LYS A 130 -9.04 -6.48 -3.87
N LEU A 131 -8.38 -5.54 -3.20
CA LEU A 131 -7.43 -5.84 -2.13
C LEU A 131 -8.13 -6.56 -0.96
N ALA A 132 -9.34 -6.16 -0.60
CA ALA A 132 -10.10 -6.83 0.46
C ALA A 132 -10.39 -8.30 0.10
N ALA A 133 -10.82 -8.57 -1.13
CA ALA A 133 -11.05 -9.93 -1.61
C ALA A 133 -9.75 -10.76 -1.63
N GLU A 134 -8.66 -10.19 -2.12
CA GLU A 134 -7.34 -10.85 -2.12
C GLU A 134 -6.90 -11.16 -0.68
N LEU A 135 -6.96 -10.19 0.24
CA LEU A 135 -6.58 -10.37 1.65
C LEU A 135 -7.46 -11.38 2.40
N GLN A 136 -8.76 -11.48 2.07
CA GLN A 136 -9.66 -12.47 2.66
C GLN A 136 -9.41 -13.90 2.15
N ALA A 137 -9.01 -14.06 0.89
CA ALA A 137 -8.70 -15.36 0.29
C ALA A 137 -7.31 -15.90 0.72
N TYR A 138 -6.51 -15.10 1.41
CA TYR A 138 -5.15 -15.46 1.80
C TYR A 138 -5.13 -16.51 2.91
N ASP A 139 -4.60 -17.69 2.60
CA ASP A 139 -4.44 -18.79 3.55
C ASP A 139 -3.18 -18.64 4.42
N GLY A 140 -3.09 -17.56 5.18
CA GLY A 140 -1.93 -17.25 6.02
C GLY A 140 -2.16 -16.13 7.03
N GLU A 141 -1.15 -15.88 7.87
CA GLU A 141 -1.18 -14.76 8.81
C GLU A 141 -0.69 -13.46 8.13
N LEU A 142 -1.38 -12.35 8.41
CA LEU A 142 -0.99 -11.01 7.95
C LEU A 142 -0.47 -10.19 9.13
N ALA A 143 0.75 -9.65 9.00
CA ALA A 143 1.30 -8.73 9.99
C ALA A 143 0.81 -7.30 9.69
N LEU A 144 0.19 -6.65 10.67
CA LEU A 144 -0.22 -5.25 10.60
C LEU A 144 0.67 -4.43 11.54
N ALA A 145 1.39 -3.45 10.98
CA ALA A 145 2.09 -2.43 11.74
C ALA A 145 1.29 -1.12 11.65
N LEU A 146 1.02 -0.51 12.80
CA LEU A 146 0.34 0.78 12.90
C LEU A 146 1.35 1.81 13.36
N ASP A 147 1.50 2.88 12.60
CA ASP A 147 2.25 4.06 13.02
C ASP A 147 1.27 5.08 13.60
N CYS A 148 1.48 5.45 14.87
CA CYS A 148 0.57 6.27 15.66
C CYS A 148 1.23 7.60 16.10
N TRP A 149 1.90 8.28 15.16
CA TRP A 149 2.46 9.61 15.44
C TRP A 149 1.35 10.67 15.54
N THR A 150 1.61 11.72 16.33
CA THR A 150 0.74 12.90 16.46
C THR A 150 1.42 14.11 15.84
N SER A 151 0.71 14.85 14.98
CA SER A 151 1.20 16.09 14.38
C SER A 151 0.71 17.29 15.20
N PRO A 152 1.58 18.21 15.64
CA PRO A 152 1.18 19.44 16.31
C PRO A 152 0.74 20.49 15.27
N ASN A 153 -0.16 20.12 14.35
CA ASN A 153 -0.72 21.08 13.40
C ASN A 153 -1.81 21.90 14.11
N HIS A 154 -1.39 22.96 14.78
CA HIS A 154 -2.22 24.07 15.23
C HIS A 154 -2.04 25.29 14.33
#